data_AF-A0A928TI41-F1
#
_entry.id   AF-A0A928TI41-F1
#
_cell.length_a   1.000
_cell.length_b   1.000
_cell.length_c   1.000
_cell.angle_alpha   90.00
_cell.angle_beta   90.00
_cell.angle_gamma   90.00
#
_symmetry.space_group_name_H-M   'P 1'
#
loop_
_entity.id
_entity.type
_entity.pdbx_description
1 polymer ?
#
loop_
_entity_poly.entity_id
_entity_poly.type
_entity_poly.pdbx_seq_one_letter_code
_entity_poly.pdbx_strand_id
1 'polypeptide(L)'
;MTDHLRAALELAEQQLVALELGDADAFLNGAEAYEAACAALATHLEENSLDRDELPLLEQLVATNRLVSAGLASAMNDVSGRLSSMVRGRGATSAYLATMPGGLAGLREA
;
A
#
# COMPACT_ATOMS: atom_id res chain seq x y z
N MET A 1 -3.80 6.95 -27.35
CA MET A 1 -2.77 6.15 -26.67
C MET A 1 -1.99 6.98 -25.65
N THR A 2 -1.19 7.98 -26.04
CA THR A 2 -0.37 8.79 -25.12
C THR A 2 -1.12 9.37 -23.92
N ASP A 3 -2.37 9.82 -24.11
CA ASP A 3 -3.19 10.37 -23.02
C ASP A 3 -3.59 9.30 -21.98
N HIS A 4 -3.83 8.06 -22.41
CA HIS A 4 -4.11 6.94 -21.50
C HIS A 4 -2.87 6.55 -20.68
N LEU A 5 -1.70 6.53 -21.32
CA LEU A 5 -0.42 6.28 -20.64
C LEU A 5 -0.11 7.36 -19.60
N ARG A 6 -0.30 8.63 -19.96
CA ARG A 6 -0.10 9.75 -19.03
C ARG A 6 -1.06 9.71 -17.85
N ALA A 7 -2.35 9.45 -18.10
CA ALA A 7 -3.32 9.34 -17.03
C ALA A 7 -2.99 8.19 -16.05
N ALA A 8 -2.61 7.02 -16.58
CA ALA A 8 -2.18 5.90 -15.75
C ALA A 8 -0.90 6.23 -14.95
N LEU A 9 0.07 6.89 -15.59
CA LEU A 9 1.31 7.29 -14.93
C LEU A 9 1.07 8.32 -13.81
N GLU A 10 0.24 9.33 -14.04
CA GLU A 10 -0.10 10.34 -13.03
C GLU A 10 -0.75 9.68 -11.80
N LEU A 11 -1.68 8.75 -12.02
CA LEU A 11 -2.30 8.00 -10.93
C LEU A 11 -1.29 7.10 -10.20
N ALA A 12 -0.37 6.45 -10.92
CA ALA A 12 0.69 5.65 -10.31
C ALA A 12 1.62 6.51 -9.44
N GLU A 13 1.96 7.72 -9.88
CA GLU A 13 2.78 8.68 -9.13
C GLU A 13 2.05 9.19 -7.89
N GLN A 14 0.74 9.48 -7.99
CA GLN A 14 -0.08 9.84 -6.83
C GLN A 14 -0.14 8.72 -5.79
N GLN A 15 -0.28 7.47 -6.23
CA GLN A 15 -0.24 6.29 -5.35
C GLN A 15 1.11 6.14 -4.65
N LEU A 16 2.22 6.38 -5.37
CA LEU A 16 3.55 6.35 -4.80
C LEU A 16 3.72 7.43 -3.73
N VAL A 17 3.29 8.67 -4.01
CA VAL A 17 3.35 9.78 -3.05
C VAL A 17 2.53 9.47 -1.80
N ALA A 18 1.32 8.91 -1.96
CA ALA A 18 0.49 8.53 -0.81
C ALA A 18 1.20 7.48 0.07
N LEU A 19 1.86 6.49 -0.53
CA LEU A 19 2.67 5.50 0.21
C LEU A 19 3.87 6.13 0.92
N GLU A 20 4.61 7.02 0.26
CA GLU A 20 5.77 7.70 0.83
C GLU A 20 5.39 8.59 2.03
N LEU A 21 4.20 9.18 1.99
CA LEU A 21 3.66 9.98 3.09
C LEU A 21 2.98 9.13 4.19
N GLY A 22 2.76 7.83 3.95
CA GLY A 22 1.99 6.96 4.83
C GLY A 22 0.50 7.31 4.88
N ASP A 23 -0.01 8.00 3.87
CA ASP A 23 -1.41 8.40 3.75
C ASP A 23 -2.24 7.23 3.18
N ALA A 24 -2.68 6.35 4.07
CA ALA A 24 -3.47 5.19 3.70
C ALA A 24 -4.83 5.57 3.07
N ASP A 25 -5.43 6.69 3.48
CA ASP A 25 -6.72 7.13 2.95
C ASP A 25 -6.56 7.62 1.50
N ALA A 26 -5.54 8.44 1.22
CA ALA A 26 -5.24 8.88 -0.14
C ALA A 26 -4.88 7.69 -1.06
N PHE A 27 -4.11 6.72 -0.55
CA PHE A 27 -3.78 5.51 -1.29
C PHE A 27 -5.05 4.72 -1.65
N LEU A 28 -5.88 4.38 -0.66
CA LEU A 28 -7.11 3.59 -0.87
C LEU A 28 -8.12 4.30 -1.78
N ASN A 29 -8.30 5.61 -1.63
CA ASN A 29 -9.23 6.38 -2.46
C ASN A 29 -8.79 6.48 -3.93
N GLY A 30 -7.48 6.45 -4.19
CA GLY A 30 -6.95 6.49 -5.56
C GLY A 30 -6.80 5.11 -6.22
N ALA A 31 -6.90 4.01 -5.47
CA ALA A 31 -6.65 2.66 -5.97
C ALA A 31 -7.63 2.25 -7.07
N GLU A 32 -8.93 2.50 -6.88
CA GLU A 32 -9.96 2.16 -7.88
C GLU A 32 -9.76 2.93 -9.20
N ALA A 33 -9.46 4.22 -9.10
CA ALA A 33 -9.17 5.05 -10.27
C ALA A 33 -7.92 4.57 -11.02
N TYR A 34 -6.89 4.18 -10.28
CA TYR A 34 -5.66 3.65 -10.85
C TYR A 34 -5.85 2.30 -11.55
N GLU A 35 -6.58 1.37 -10.92
CA GLU A 35 -6.94 0.09 -11.52
C GLU A 35 -7.75 0.26 -12.80
N ALA A 36 -8.73 1.17 -12.79
CA ALA A 36 -9.53 1.49 -13.97
C ALA A 36 -8.68 2.06 -15.11
N ALA A 37 -7.72 2.93 -14.81
CA ALA A 37 -6.80 3.48 -15.81
C ALA A 37 -5.88 2.41 -16.40
N CYS A 38 -5.38 1.47 -15.58
CA CYS A 38 -4.58 0.34 -16.04
C CYS A 38 -5.38 -0.61 -16.93
N ALA A 39 -6.64 -0.91 -16.55
CA ALA A 39 -7.52 -1.75 -17.35
C ALA A 39 -7.84 -1.11 -18.71
N ALA A 40 -8.13 0.19 -18.74
CA ALA A 40 -8.35 0.93 -19.97
C ALA A 40 -7.12 0.93 -20.87
N LEU A 41 -5.92 1.11 -20.30
CA LEU A 41 -4.67 1.04 -21.02
C LEU A 41 -4.42 -0.36 -21.62
N ALA A 42 -4.67 -1.42 -20.85
CA ALA A 42 -4.51 -2.80 -21.31
C ALA A 42 -5.41 -3.10 -22.51
N THR A 43 -6.71 -2.80 -22.41
CA THR A 43 -7.67 -2.96 -23.53
C THR A 43 -7.21 -2.16 -24.74
N HIS A 44 -6.74 -0.93 -24.55
CA HIS A 44 -6.30 -0.09 -25.65
C HIS A 44 -5.04 -0.62 -26.34
N LEU A 45 -4.10 -1.23 -25.59
CA LEU A 45 -2.90 -1.89 -26.13
C LEU A 45 -3.19 -3.22 -26.84
N GLU A 46 -4.29 -3.89 -26.50
CA GLU A 46 -4.75 -5.07 -27.24
C GLU A 46 -5.30 -4.68 -28.62
N GLU A 47 -5.99 -3.54 -28.69
CA GLU A 47 -6.62 -3.03 -29.92
C GLU A 47 -5.69 -2.21 -30.81
N ASN A 48 -4.62 -1.63 -30.25
CA ASN A 48 -3.75 -0.68 -30.92
C ASN A 48 -2.28 -1.03 -30.68
N SER A 49 -1.43 -0.88 -31.70
CA SER A 49 0.01 -1.01 -31.54
C SER A 49 0.57 0.15 -30.71
N LEU A 50 1.51 -0.17 -29.82
CA LEU A 50 2.29 0.84 -29.10
C LEU A 50 3.25 1.56 -30.06
N ASP A 51 3.20 2.90 -30.07
CA ASP A 51 4.15 3.68 -30.84
C ASP A 51 5.52 3.72 -30.16
N ARG A 52 6.59 3.80 -30.96
CA ARG A 52 7.98 3.80 -30.45
C ARG A 52 8.26 4.94 -29.47
N ASP A 53 7.59 6.07 -29.68
CA ASP A 53 7.73 7.28 -28.85
C ASP A 53 6.99 7.17 -27.52
N GLU A 54 6.12 6.17 -27.36
CA GLU A 54 5.34 5.90 -26.16
C GLU A 54 6.00 4.86 -25.25
N LEU A 55 6.97 4.10 -25.78
CA LEU A 55 7.73 3.11 -25.03
C LEU A 55 8.37 3.70 -23.75
N PRO A 56 8.99 4.89 -23.75
CA PRO A 56 9.56 5.47 -22.53
C PRO A 56 8.50 5.74 -21.44
N LEU A 57 7.28 6.14 -21.84
CA LEU A 57 6.19 6.38 -20.90
C LEU A 57 5.68 5.07 -20.28
N LEU A 58 5.58 4.02 -21.10
CA LEU A 58 5.21 2.69 -20.61
C LEU A 58 6.28 2.12 -19.66
N GLU A 59 7.56 2.27 -20.00
CA GLU A 59 8.66 1.87 -19.13
C GLU A 59 8.63 2.62 -17.80
N GLN A 60 8.36 3.93 -17.83
CA GLN A 60 8.21 4.73 -16.61
C GLN A 60 7.02 4.25 -15.77
N LEU A 61 5.85 3.99 -16.37
CA LEU A 61 4.69 3.46 -15.67
C LEU A 61 5.02 2.10 -14.99
N VAL A 62 5.70 1.20 -15.70
CA VAL A 62 6.13 -0.09 -15.15
C VAL A 62 7.13 0.10 -14.00
N ALA A 63 8.06 1.04 -14.12
CA ALA A 63 9.02 1.35 -13.06
C ALA A 63 8.31 1.90 -11.81
N THR A 64 7.39 2.86 -11.98
CA THR A 64 6.58 3.42 -10.89
C THR A 64 5.75 2.34 -10.20
N ASN A 65 5.14 1.43 -10.96
CA ASN A 65 4.40 0.28 -10.41
C ASN A 65 5.23 -0.63 -9.51
N ARG A 66 6.49 -0.87 -9.89
CA ARG A 66 7.42 -1.66 -9.06
C ARG A 66 7.72 -0.95 -7.75
N LEU A 67 7.88 0.38 -7.78
CA LEU A 67 8.10 1.18 -6.58
C LEU A 67 6.86 1.16 -5.65
N VAL A 68 5.66 1.34 -6.21
CA VAL A 68 4.39 1.24 -5.47
C VAL A 68 4.27 -0.13 -4.80
N SER A 69 4.51 -1.21 -5.55
CA SER A 69 4.44 -2.59 -5.03
C SER A 69 5.45 -2.84 -3.91
N ALA A 70 6.68 -2.35 -4.07
CA ALA A 70 7.72 -2.48 -3.05
C ALA A 70 7.40 -1.65 -1.79
N GLY A 71 6.88 -0.43 -1.98
CA GLY A 71 6.44 0.44 -0.89
C GLY A 71 5.31 -0.20 -0.08
N LEU A 72 4.30 -0.75 -0.75
CA LEU A 72 3.19 -1.44 -0.11
C LEU A 72 3.65 -2.68 0.67
N ALA A 73 4.53 -3.50 0.09
CA ALA A 73 5.09 -4.66 0.78
C ALA A 73 5.87 -4.27 2.05
N SER A 74 6.62 -3.17 1.98
CA SER A 74 7.34 -2.61 3.12
C SER A 74 6.39 -2.12 4.21
N ALA A 75 5.35 -1.38 3.84
CA ALA A 75 4.32 -0.89 4.77
C ALA A 75 3.58 -2.03 5.46
N MET A 76 3.20 -3.08 4.73
CA MET A 76 2.58 -4.28 5.30
C MET A 76 3.49 -4.99 6.31
N ASN A 77 4.79 -5.09 5.99
CA ASN A 77 5.76 -5.69 6.90
C ASN A 77 5.92 -4.86 8.20
N ASP A 78 5.95 -3.53 8.10
CA ASP A 78 5.99 -2.65 9.29
C ASP A 78 4.73 -2.81 10.15
N VAL A 79 3.54 -2.79 9.54
CA VAL A 79 2.27 -3.02 10.26
C VAL A 79 2.27 -4.39 10.95
N SER A 80 2.68 -5.45 10.25
CA SER A 80 2.80 -6.80 10.82
C SER A 80 3.79 -6.85 11.99
N GLY A 81 4.94 -6.18 11.87
CA GLY A 81 5.93 -6.07 12.93
C GLY A 81 5.39 -5.33 14.16
N ARG A 82 4.69 -4.22 13.96
CA ARG A 82 4.04 -3.43 15.02
C ARG A 82 2.95 -4.22 15.74
N LEU A 83 2.08 -4.91 14.99
CA LEU A 83 1.04 -5.79 15.55
C LEU A 83 1.66 -6.92 16.38
N SER A 84 2.70 -7.57 15.85
CA SER A 84 3.42 -8.63 16.56
C SER A 84 4.06 -8.12 17.85
N SER A 85 4.62 -6.90 17.84
CA SER A 85 5.15 -6.24 19.02
C SER A 85 4.05 -5.97 20.07
N MET A 86 2.90 -5.44 19.64
CA MET A 86 1.76 -5.16 20.51
C MET A 86 1.20 -6.43 21.17
N VAL A 87 1.08 -7.53 20.42
CA VAL A 87 0.65 -8.83 20.94
C VAL A 87 1.63 -9.36 21.99
N ARG A 88 2.94 -9.30 21.72
CA ARG A 88 3.97 -9.69 22.70
C ARG A 88 3.96 -8.78 23.93
N GLY A 89 3.75 -7.47 23.76
CA GLY A 89 3.63 -6.51 24.85
C GLY A 89 2.42 -6.80 25.76
N ARG A 90 1.28 -7.18 25.18
CA ARG A 90 0.13 -7.70 25.94
C ARG A 90 0.48 -8.98 26.69
N GLY A 91 1.15 -9.93 26.04
CA GLY A 91 1.61 -11.17 26.69
C GLY A 91 2.55 -10.89 27.87
N ALA A 92 3.51 -9.99 27.70
CA ALA A 92 4.44 -9.57 28.76
C ALA A 92 3.71 -8.87 29.91
N THR A 93 2.74 -8.00 29.59
CA THR A 93 1.91 -7.32 30.60
C THR A 93 1.07 -8.32 31.39
N SER A 94 0.42 -9.28 30.71
CA SER A 94 -0.34 -10.33 31.36
C SER A 94 0.53 -11.26 32.22
N ALA A 95 1.73 -11.61 31.74
CA ALA A 95 2.69 -12.41 32.51
C ALA A 95 3.18 -11.66 33.78
N TYR A 96 3.45 -10.36 33.66
CA TYR A 96 3.81 -9.50 34.79
C TYR A 96 2.67 -9.38 35.82
N LEU A 97 1.43 -9.21 35.37
CA LEU A 97 0.28 -9.17 36.27
C LEU A 97 0.01 -10.51 36.97
N ALA A 98 0.28 -11.63 36.30
CA ALA A 98 0.14 -12.97 36.88
C ALA A 98 1.17 -13.27 37.97
N THR A 99 2.32 -12.59 37.99
CA THR A 99 3.35 -12.75 39.04
C THR A 99 3.15 -11.81 40.22
N MET A 100 2.24 -10.84 40.13
CA MET A 100 1.90 -9.95 41.24
C MET A 100 0.77 -10.52 42.12
N PRO A 101 0.87 -10.46 43.46
CA PRO A 101 -0.20 -10.91 44.34
C PRO A 101 -1.47 -10.05 44.10
N GLY A 102 -2.52 -10.65 43.52
CA GLY A 102 -3.82 -10.00 43.24
C GLY A 102 -4.05 -9.47 41.81
N GLY A 103 -3.11 -9.66 40.88
CA GLY A 103 -3.05 -8.90 39.61
C GLY A 103 -4.16 -9.11 38.57
N LEU A 104 -4.92 -10.22 38.59
CA LEU A 104 -6.05 -10.43 37.65
C LEU A 104 -7.41 -9.96 38.19
N ALA A 105 -7.51 -9.65 39.49
CA ALA A 105 -8.75 -9.19 40.10
C ALA A 105 -9.06 -7.72 39.74
N GLY A 106 -8.05 -6.89 39.52
CA GLY A 106 -8.22 -5.44 39.25
C GLY A 106 -8.60 -5.05 37.82
N LEU A 107 -8.53 -5.96 36.83
CA LEU A 107 -8.87 -5.68 35.44
C LEU A 107 -10.32 -6.02 35.07
N ARG A 108 -11.09 -6.61 35.99
CA ARG A 108 -12.45 -7.08 35.75
C ARG A 108 -13.53 -6.07 36.18
N GLU A 109 -13.13 -4.99 36.86
CA GLU A 109 -14.02 -3.95 37.41
C GLU A 109 -13.77 -2.54 36.82
N ALA A 110 -12.87 -2.39 35.85
CA ALA A 110 -12.63 -1.13 35.12
C ALA A 110 -13.14 -1.24 33.69
#